data_AF-A0A9D8AIZ5-F1
#
_entry.id   AF-A0A9D8AIZ5-F1
#
_cell.length_a   1.000
_cell.length_b   1.000
_cell.length_c   1.000
_cell.angle_alpha   90.00
_cell.angle_beta   90.00
_cell.angle_gamma   90.00
#
_symmetry.space_group_name_H-M   'P 1'
#
loop_
_entity.id
_entity.type
_entity.pdbx_description
1 polymer ?
#
loop_
_entity_poly.entity_id
_entity_poly.type
_entity_poly.pdbx_seq_one_letter_code
_entity_poly.pdbx_strand_id
1 'polypeptide(L)' 'MNNNIPEDYLLSQNYPNPFNPTTEITFALPKAESVKLSIYNTNGQLIRTLVNGFRSKDIFWIRAVVPLTKG' A
#
# COMPACT_ATOMS: atom_id res chain seq x y z
N MET A 1 6.67 7.01 -25.28
CA MET A 1 5.82 6.93 -24.08
C MET A 1 6.07 5.58 -23.46
N ASN A 2 6.78 5.51 -22.34
CA ASN A 2 7.00 4.23 -21.65
C ASN A 2 5.71 3.90 -20.91
N ASN A 3 4.87 3.07 -21.53
CA ASN A 3 3.74 2.44 -20.88
C ASN A 3 4.30 1.49 -19.82
N ASN A 4 4.51 2.01 -18.61
CA ASN A 4 4.98 1.26 -17.45
C ASN A 4 3.82 0.37 -16.95
N ILE A 5 3.42 -0.56 -17.80
CA ILE A 5 2.36 -1.52 -17.60
C ILE A 5 2.94 -2.55 -16.64
N PRO A 6 2.45 -2.65 -15.39
CA PRO A 6 2.97 -3.65 -14.47
C PRO A 6 2.71 -5.05 -15.03
N GLU A 7 3.76 -5.85 -15.12
CA GLU A 7 3.66 -7.25 -15.55
C GLU A 7 3.47 -8.20 -14.36
N ASP A 8 3.90 -7.75 -13.18
CA ASP A 8 3.83 -8.49 -11.93
C ASP A 8 3.16 -7.70 -10.81
N TYR A 9 2.79 -8.43 -9.76
CA TYR A 9 2.40 -7.84 -8.48
C TYR A 9 3.62 -7.22 -7.81
N LEU A 10 3.46 -6.00 -7.31
CA LEU A 10 4.49 -5.30 -6.54
C LEU A 10 3.87 -4.74 -5.27
N LEU A 11 4.61 -4.82 -4.15
CA LEU A 11 4.39 -4.00 -2.97
C LEU A 11 5.74 -3.43 -2.55
N SER A 12 5.94 -2.13 -2.76
CA SER A 12 7.17 -1.45 -2.40
C SER A 12 7.24 -1.25 -0.89
N GLN A 13 8.48 -1.17 -0.38
CA GLN A 13 8.72 -0.72 1.00
C GLN A 13 8.07 0.63 1.24
N ASN A 14 7.43 0.78 2.39
CA ASN A 14 6.84 2.04 2.79
C ASN A 14 7.96 3.05 3.14
N TYR A 15 7.95 4.23 2.52
CA TYR A 15 8.98 5.26 2.72
C TYR A 15 8.37 6.68 2.69
N PRO A 16 8.93 7.66 3.44
CA PRO A 16 9.92 7.50 4.50
C PRO A 16 9.31 6.91 5.77
N ASN A 17 10.07 6.08 6.48
CA ASN A 17 9.80 5.67 7.86
C ASN A 17 11.15 5.61 8.60
N PRO A 18 11.45 6.57 9.51
CA PRO A 18 11.13 6.36 10.93
C PRO A 18 10.61 7.58 11.73
N PHE A 19 10.38 8.78 11.15
CA PHE A 19 9.96 9.98 11.93
C PHE A 19 9.02 10.97 11.19
N ASN A 20 8.40 10.55 10.09
CA ASN A 20 7.35 11.33 9.41
C ASN A 20 6.00 10.63 9.58
N PRO A 21 4.92 11.34 9.97
CA PRO A 21 3.62 10.70 10.25
C PRO A 21 2.99 10.11 8.98
N THR A 22 3.38 10.59 7.79
CA THR A 22 2.93 10.10 6.49
C THR A 22 4.01 9.26 5.81
N THR A 23 3.63 8.06 5.40
CA THR A 23 4.41 7.18 4.54
C THR A 23 3.68 6.96 3.23
N GLU A 24 4.42 6.67 2.16
CA GLU A 24 3.87 6.30 0.87
C GLU A 24 4.00 4.79 0.68
N ILE A 25 2.88 4.14 0.37
CA ILE A 25 2.83 2.72 0.04
C ILE A 25 2.52 2.61 -1.44
N THR A 26 3.43 1.98 -2.17
CA THR A 26 3.26 1.76 -3.62
C THR A 26 2.95 0.29 -3.87
N PHE A 27 1.94 0.01 -4.68
CA PHE A 27 1.68 -1.35 -5.15
C PHE A 27 1.27 -1.35 -6.61
N ALA A 28 1.48 -2.48 -7.29
CA ALA A 28 1.14 -2.64 -8.69
C ALA A 28 0.25 -3.86 -8.90
N LEU A 29 -0.70 -3.74 -9.83
CA LEU A 29 -1.59 -4.83 -10.24
C LEU A 29 -1.37 -5.13 -11.72
N PRO A 30 -1.04 -6.37 -12.10
CA PRO A 30 -0.81 -6.74 -13.50
C PRO A 30 -2.11 -6.96 -14.29
N LYS A 31 -3.26 -6.99 -13.61
CA LYS A 31 -4.60 -7.12 -14.18
C LYS A 31 -5.65 -6.48 -13.28
N ALA A 32 -6.87 -6.35 -13.77
CA ALA A 32 -7.98 -5.84 -12.97
C ALA A 32 -8.47 -6.90 -11.98
N GLU A 33 -8.52 -6.57 -10.69
CA GLU A 33 -8.90 -7.50 -9.62
C GLU A 33 -9.32 -6.81 -8.32
N SER A 34 -9.86 -7.60 -7.38
CA SER A 34 -10.19 -7.15 -6.04
C SER A 34 -8.93 -7.12 -5.16
N VAL A 35 -8.67 -5.96 -4.54
CA VAL A 35 -7.50 -5.72 -3.70
C VAL A 35 -7.92 -5.27 -2.32
N LYS A 36 -7.21 -5.78 -1.31
CA LYS A 36 -7.29 -5.31 0.07
C LYS A 36 -5.89 -4.98 0.59
N LEU A 37 -5.67 -3.71 0.91
CA LEU A 37 -4.44 -3.23 1.53
C LEU A 37 -4.75 -2.84 2.98
N SER A 38 -4.16 -3.57 3.93
CA SER A 38 -4.39 -3.39 5.37
C SER A 38 -3.08 -3.22 6.11
N ILE A 39 -3.08 -2.32 7.09
CA ILE A 39 -1.95 -2.09 8.00
C ILE A 39 -2.22 -2.85 9.30
N TYR A 40 -1.22 -3.62 9.73
CA TYR A 40 -1.21 -4.35 10.99
C TYR A 40 -0.05 -3.85 11.86
N ASN A 41 -0.20 -3.92 13.19
CA ASN A 41 0.94 -3.76 14.08
C ASN A 41 1.72 -5.07 14.24
N THR A 42 2.82 -5.04 14.98
CA THR A 42 3.70 -6.20 15.23
C THR A 42 3.00 -7.34 15.97
N ASN A 43 1.92 -7.05 16.70
CA ASN A 43 1.09 -8.04 17.37
C ASN A 43 0.03 -8.66 16.44
N GLY A 44 0.04 -8.32 15.14
CA GLY A 44 -0.94 -8.80 14.16
C GLY A 44 -2.33 -8.15 14.27
N GLN A 45 -2.47 -7.08 15.05
CA GLN A 45 -3.75 -6.37 15.19
C GLN A 45 -3.94 -5.43 13.99
N LEU A 46 -5.14 -5.47 13.40
CA LEU A 46 -5.52 -4.58 12.30
C LEU A 46 -5.62 -3.14 12.82
N ILE A 47 -4.78 -2.25 12.28
CA ILE A 47 -4.81 -0.82 12.58
C ILE A 47 -5.79 -0.11 11.66
N ARG A 48 -5.71 -0.38 10.35
CA ARG A 48 -6.63 0.20 9.35
C ARG A 48 -6.56 -0.53 8.02
N THR A 49 -7.62 -0.40 7.22
CA THR A 49 -7.63 -0.79 5.81
C THR A 49 -7.55 0.48 4.95
N LEU A 50 -6.60 0.52 4.02
CA LEU A 50 -6.35 1.64 3.11
C LEU A 50 -7.09 1.47 1.77
N VAL A 51 -7.17 0.24 1.30
CA VAL A 51 -7.87 -0.13 0.05
C VAL A 51 -8.71 -1.36 0.33
N ASN A 52 -9.95 -1.34 -0.15
CA ASN A 52 -10.79 -2.52 -0.22
C ASN A 52 -11.72 -2.37 -1.41
N GLY A 53 -11.46 -3.12 -2.49
CA GLY A 53 -12.35 -3.16 -3.64
C GLY A 53 -11.64 -3.48 -4.94
N PHE A 54 -12.42 -3.45 -6.02
CA PHE A 54 -11.94 -3.72 -7.37
C PHE A 54 -11.09 -2.55 -7.90
N ARG A 55 -9.99 -2.87 -8.56
CA ARG A 55 -9.06 -1.91 -9.18
C ARG A 55 -8.63 -2.41 -10.55
N SER A 56 -8.42 -1.48 -11.47
CA SER A 56 -7.86 -1.78 -12.79
C SER A 56 -6.36 -2.06 -12.69
N LYS A 57 -5.81 -2.62 -13.78
CA LYS A 57 -4.36 -2.76 -13.97
C LYS A 57 -3.68 -1.38 -13.90
N ASP A 58 -2.87 -1.15 -12.87
CA ASP A 58 -2.12 0.10 -12.69
C ASP A 58 -1.09 0.00 -11.55
N ILE A 59 -0.30 1.06 -11.38
CA ILE A 59 0.52 1.34 -10.21
C ILE A 59 -0.20 2.37 -9.33
N PHE A 60 -0.37 2.04 -8.06
CA PHE A 60 -1.07 2.87 -7.09
C PHE A 60 -0.10 3.40 -6.04
N TRP A 61 -0.23 4.69 -5.74
CA TRP A 61 0.57 5.41 -4.76
C TRP A 61 -0.33 5.88 -3.62
N ILE A 62 -0.18 5.30 -2.43
CA ILE A 62 -1.09 5.56 -1.30
C ILE A 62 -0.39 6.34 -0.18
N ARG A 63 -0.91 7.56 -0.02
CA ARG A 63 -0.90 8.43 1.16
C ARG A 63 -1.37 7.77 2.45
N ALA A 64 -0.52 7.22 3.32
CA ALA A 64 -0.97 6.68 4.61
C ALA A 64 -0.30 7.35 5.81
N VAL A 65 -1.12 7.87 6.74
CA VAL A 65 -0.65 8.14 8.10
C VAL A 65 -0.60 6.82 8.86
N VAL A 66 0.58 6.46 9.36
CA VAL A 66 0.79 5.27 10.20
C VAL A 66 0.88 5.75 11.66
N PRO A 67 -0.12 5.47 12.50
CA PRO A 67 -0.03 5.79 13.91
C PRO A 67 1.15 5.02 14.51
N LEU A 68 2.04 5.71 15.21
CA LEU A 68 2.98 5.08 16.13
C LEU A 68 2.13 4.48 17.25
N THR A 69 1.70 3.23 17.12
CA THR A 69 1.10 2.52 18.23
C THR A 69 2.22 2.31 19.24
N LYS A 70 2.19 3.09 20.33
CA LYS A 70 3.02 2.81 21.51
C LYS A 70 2.68 1.38 21.95
N GLY A 71 3.66 0.49 21.86
CA GLY A 71 3.60 -0.79 22.55
C GLY A 71 3.55 -0.60 24.06
#